data_AF-A0A1E3NTJ4-F1
#
_entry.id   AF-A0A1E3NTJ4-F1
#
_cell.length_a   1.000
_cell.length_b   1.000
_cell.length_c   1.000
_cell.angle_alpha   90.00
_cell.angle_beta   90.00
_cell.angle_gamma   90.00
#
_symmetry.space_group_name_H-M   'P 1'
#
loop_
_entity.id
_entity.type
_entity.pdbx_description
1 polymer ?
#
loop_
_entity_poly.entity_id
_entity_poly.type
_entity_poly.pdbx_seq_one_letter_code
_entity_poly.pdbx_strand_id
1 'polypeptide(L)'
;MSSGAETEDVMLARHKKEVKDLVGRTTGMKKQANKNTRKNILKQIKGLEDELAQKHEQELKELHGEIAGIQVDEGVKDEGDDDEDELTPEKLLAQLELGNKESEPKASEITEKEINTEEGSGSQKKKRNRRKEKLAQREAEMKRIQKEAREEQGQKPDLRSIELKNIKDLCDIQHVVQYDITPDGHCLFASIADQLKIRQGTDVGIKQLRKSAADYIKEHPDDFTPFLFDEETMSLKNIDEYVNKLENTAMWGGDLEILAISKVFDSPISVMMSGRAALHMNEAGSNPELKLVYYQHAFGLGEHYNSLHDA
;
A
#
# COMPACT_ATOMS: atom_id res chain seq x y z
N MET A 1 38.64 17.15 -29.14
CA MET A 1 38.26 17.33 -27.72
C MET A 1 37.22 16.28 -27.42
N SER A 2 37.36 15.53 -26.32
CA SER A 2 36.49 14.38 -26.05
C SER A 2 35.20 14.84 -25.39
N SER A 3 34.08 14.85 -26.12
CA SER A 3 32.75 14.85 -25.51
C SER A 3 32.53 13.46 -24.91
N GLY A 4 32.50 13.37 -23.58
CA GLY A 4 32.06 12.15 -22.92
C GLY A 4 30.57 11.96 -23.18
N ALA A 5 30.16 10.78 -23.66
CA ALA A 5 28.75 10.45 -23.77
C ALA A 5 28.12 10.48 -22.37
N GLU A 6 27.12 11.34 -22.16
CA GLU A 6 26.25 11.24 -20.99
C GLU A 6 25.46 9.93 -21.14
N THR A 7 25.48 9.06 -20.12
CA THR A 7 24.59 7.88 -20.12
C THR A 7 23.14 8.34 -19.95
N GLU A 8 22.20 7.55 -20.48
CA GLU A 8 20.77 7.87 -20.47
C GLU A 8 20.24 8.21 -19.07
N ASP A 9 20.65 7.45 -18.04
CA ASP A 9 20.35 7.75 -16.63
C ASP A 9 20.78 9.14 -16.17
N VAL A 10 21.95 9.61 -16.62
CA VAL A 10 22.51 10.92 -16.26
C VAL A 10 21.75 12.04 -16.97
N MET A 11 21.34 11.83 -18.23
CA MET A 11 20.46 12.74 -18.96
C MET A 11 19.08 12.84 -18.27
N LEU A 12 18.45 11.71 -17.95
CA LEU A 12 17.15 11.67 -17.28
C LEU A 12 17.20 12.30 -15.88
N ALA A 13 18.29 12.10 -15.14
CA ALA A 13 18.51 12.79 -13.86
C ALA A 13 18.66 14.32 -14.02
N ARG A 14 19.33 14.78 -15.09
CA ARG A 14 19.41 16.20 -15.46
C ARG A 14 18.04 16.77 -15.83
N HIS A 15 17.26 16.08 -16.67
CA HIS A 15 15.89 16.49 -17.04
C HIS A 15 14.97 16.60 -15.82
N LYS A 16 14.96 15.59 -14.93
CA LYS A 16 14.21 15.61 -13.66
C LYS A 16 14.56 16.82 -12.79
N LYS A 17 15.83 17.24 -12.76
CA LYS A 17 16.28 18.43 -12.03
C LYS A 17 15.83 19.74 -12.70
N GLU A 18 15.94 19.83 -14.01
CA GLU A 18 15.51 21.01 -14.78
C GLU A 18 13.99 21.24 -14.67
N VAL A 19 13.18 20.18 -14.69
CA VAL A 19 11.72 20.26 -14.42
C VAL A 19 11.45 20.80 -13.02
N LYS A 20 12.16 20.31 -12.00
CA LYS A 20 12.01 20.76 -10.60
C LYS A 20 12.36 22.24 -10.44
N ASP A 21 13.44 22.70 -11.06
CA ASP A 21 13.87 24.10 -11.04
C ASP A 21 12.87 25.00 -11.81
N LEU A 22 12.32 24.51 -12.93
CA LEU A 22 11.25 25.20 -13.66
C LEU A 22 9.98 25.35 -12.80
N VAL A 23 9.52 24.29 -12.12
CA VAL A 23 8.36 24.36 -11.21
C VAL A 23 8.56 25.38 -10.08
N GLY A 24 9.77 25.46 -9.52
CA GLY A 24 10.13 26.51 -8.56
C GLY A 24 9.98 27.92 -9.16
N ARG A 25 10.50 28.12 -10.38
CA ARG A 25 10.47 29.40 -11.10
C ARG A 25 9.06 29.81 -11.51
N THR A 26 8.24 28.90 -12.05
CA THR A 26 6.86 29.17 -12.47
C THR A 26 5.96 29.45 -11.24
N THR A 27 6.21 28.80 -10.11
CA THR A 27 5.55 29.10 -8.82
C THR A 27 5.88 30.52 -8.34
N GLY A 28 7.13 30.96 -8.47
CA GLY A 28 7.53 32.34 -8.21
C GLY A 28 6.79 33.35 -9.10
N MET A 29 6.72 33.09 -10.41
CA MET A 29 5.98 33.94 -11.36
C MET A 29 4.48 33.97 -11.06
N LYS A 30 3.86 32.83 -10.72
CA LYS A 30 2.43 32.74 -10.30
C LYS A 30 2.17 33.61 -9.06
N LYS A 31 3.08 33.64 -8.08
CA LYS A 31 2.97 34.48 -6.86
C LYS A 31 3.11 35.98 -7.14
N GLN A 32 3.92 36.38 -8.12
CA GLN A 32 4.09 37.80 -8.50
C GLN A 32 2.97 38.32 -9.45
N ALA A 33 2.05 37.46 -9.88
CA ALA A 33 1.01 37.80 -10.85
C ALA A 33 -0.19 38.57 -10.25
N ASN A 34 -0.37 39.81 -10.70
CA ASN A 34 -1.57 40.60 -10.39
C ASN A 34 -2.74 40.28 -11.34
N LYS A 35 -3.94 40.80 -11.04
CA LYS A 35 -5.19 40.46 -11.75
C LYS A 35 -5.14 40.74 -13.26
N ASN A 36 -4.33 41.72 -13.70
CA ASN A 36 -4.21 42.10 -15.10
C ASN A 36 -3.05 41.38 -15.80
N THR A 37 -1.94 41.09 -15.10
CA THR A 37 -0.78 40.37 -15.68
C THR A 37 -0.93 38.85 -15.67
N ARG A 38 -1.81 38.29 -14.84
CA ARG A 38 -2.02 36.82 -14.68
C ARG A 38 -2.21 36.08 -16.01
N LYS A 39 -2.96 36.61 -16.97
CA LYS A 39 -3.18 35.95 -18.27
C LYS A 39 -1.89 35.90 -19.12
N ASN A 40 -1.05 36.93 -19.05
CA ASN A 40 0.22 36.96 -19.76
C ASN A 40 1.24 36.03 -19.10
N ILE A 41 1.33 36.08 -17.76
CA ILE A 41 2.23 35.22 -16.98
C ILE A 41 1.88 33.74 -17.16
N LEU A 42 0.60 33.35 -17.18
CA LEU A 42 0.21 31.97 -17.49
C LEU A 42 0.59 31.55 -18.91
N LYS A 43 0.56 32.46 -19.90
CA LYS A 43 1.03 32.18 -21.26
C LYS A 43 2.55 32.02 -21.31
N GLN A 44 3.29 32.84 -20.56
CA GLN A 44 4.76 32.72 -20.45
C GLN A 44 5.18 31.43 -19.75
N ILE A 45 4.47 31.03 -18.69
CA ILE A 45 4.70 29.78 -17.98
C ILE A 45 4.49 28.58 -18.92
N LYS A 46 3.36 28.54 -19.64
CA LYS A 46 3.13 27.49 -20.63
C LYS A 46 4.22 27.47 -21.71
N GLY A 47 4.65 28.63 -22.21
CA GLY A 47 5.74 28.70 -23.19
C GLY A 47 7.06 28.10 -22.67
N LEU A 48 7.41 28.36 -21.40
CA LEU A 48 8.61 27.79 -20.78
C LEU A 48 8.48 26.27 -20.50
N GLU A 49 7.28 25.80 -20.20
CA GLU A 49 6.97 24.37 -20.04
C GLU A 49 7.05 23.64 -21.40
N ASP A 50 6.43 24.19 -22.45
CA ASP A 50 6.49 23.67 -23.82
C ASP A 50 7.93 23.70 -24.40
N GLU A 51 8.71 24.77 -24.15
CA GLU A 51 10.11 24.90 -24.58
C GLU A 51 11.07 23.91 -23.89
N LEU A 52 10.83 23.58 -22.62
CA LEU A 52 11.66 22.61 -21.89
C LEU A 52 11.36 21.19 -22.37
N ALA A 53 10.08 20.84 -22.53
CA ALA A 53 9.67 19.54 -23.06
C ALA A 53 10.24 19.28 -24.46
N GLN A 54 10.19 20.27 -25.36
CA GLN A 54 10.78 20.14 -26.71
C GLN A 54 12.29 19.91 -26.70
N LYS A 55 13.02 20.46 -25.72
CA LYS A 55 14.47 20.19 -25.59
C LYS A 55 14.74 18.80 -25.07
N HIS A 56 14.03 18.35 -24.04
CA HIS A 56 14.18 16.99 -23.50
C HIS A 56 13.82 15.94 -24.57
N GLU A 57 12.77 16.18 -25.35
CA GLU A 57 12.40 15.35 -26.50
C GLU A 57 13.46 15.34 -27.62
N GLN A 58 14.13 16.46 -27.88
CA GLN A 58 15.24 16.54 -28.85
C GLN A 58 16.50 15.83 -28.35
N GLU A 59 16.91 16.06 -27.09
CA GLU A 59 18.07 15.42 -26.47
C GLU A 59 17.91 13.89 -26.43
N LEU A 60 16.72 13.37 -26.08
CA LEU A 60 16.42 11.94 -26.12
C LEU A 60 16.46 11.36 -27.54
N LYS A 61 15.96 12.10 -28.54
CA LYS A 61 15.99 11.69 -29.96
C LYS A 61 17.40 11.70 -30.55
N GLU A 62 18.25 12.63 -30.14
CA GLU A 62 19.67 12.65 -30.54
C GLU A 62 20.41 11.47 -29.89
N LEU A 63 20.18 11.17 -28.61
CA LEU A 63 20.79 10.02 -27.93
C LEU A 63 20.36 8.68 -28.54
N HIS A 64 19.05 8.47 -28.76
CA HIS A 64 18.53 7.28 -29.46
C HIS A 64 19.02 7.20 -30.93
N GLY A 65 19.27 8.34 -31.58
CA GLY A 65 19.84 8.42 -32.92
C GLY A 65 21.32 8.01 -32.97
N GLU A 66 22.11 8.35 -31.94
CA GLU A 66 23.52 7.95 -31.84
C GLU A 66 23.69 6.45 -31.51
N ILE A 67 22.78 5.86 -30.73
CA ILE A 67 22.79 4.42 -30.40
C ILE A 67 22.64 3.52 -31.65
N ALA A 68 21.95 3.98 -32.69
CA ALA A 68 21.79 3.25 -33.95
C ALA A 68 23.08 3.15 -34.81
N GLY A 69 24.19 3.77 -34.39
CA GLY A 69 25.45 3.83 -35.14
C GLY A 69 26.49 2.74 -34.83
N ILE A 70 26.28 1.89 -33.82
CA ILE A 70 27.29 0.93 -33.35
C ILE A 70 26.79 -0.51 -33.51
N GLN A 71 27.37 -1.23 -34.48
CA GLN A 71 27.17 -2.67 -34.61
C GLN A 71 27.98 -3.43 -33.56
N VAL A 72 27.29 -4.19 -32.70
CA VAL A 72 27.82 -5.42 -32.10
C VAL A 72 26.71 -6.47 -31.99
N ASP A 73 26.88 -7.53 -32.77
CA ASP A 73 26.30 -8.88 -32.61
C ASP A 73 26.74 -9.45 -31.24
N GLU A 74 26.08 -10.39 -30.54
CA GLU A 74 25.20 -11.49 -30.99
C GLU A 74 24.42 -12.08 -29.78
N GLY A 75 23.10 -12.33 -29.90
CA GLY A 75 22.28 -13.25 -29.07
C GLY A 75 22.09 -12.98 -27.55
N VAL A 76 20.99 -13.35 -26.87
CA VAL A 76 19.79 -14.16 -27.19
C VAL A 76 18.60 -13.74 -26.28
N LYS A 77 17.40 -13.54 -26.87
CA LYS A 77 16.00 -13.84 -26.42
C LYS A 77 15.69 -14.18 -24.93
N ASP A 78 14.54 -13.83 -24.33
CA ASP A 78 13.33 -13.04 -24.70
C ASP A 78 12.36 -12.96 -23.47
N GLU A 79 11.38 -12.05 -23.51
CA GLU A 79 10.19 -11.87 -22.62
C GLU A 79 10.37 -11.50 -21.12
N GLY A 80 9.64 -10.45 -20.67
CA GLY A 80 9.53 -10.04 -19.26
C GLY A 80 8.87 -8.67 -19.03
N ASP A 81 7.53 -8.63 -19.08
CA ASP A 81 6.53 -7.58 -18.73
C ASP A 81 6.87 -6.08 -18.63
N ASP A 82 5.99 -5.27 -19.25
CA ASP A 82 5.89 -3.81 -19.13
C ASP A 82 5.33 -3.39 -17.75
N ASP A 83 6.07 -2.59 -16.98
CA ASP A 83 5.50 -1.71 -15.94
C ASP A 83 6.41 -0.50 -15.62
N GLU A 84 6.89 0.20 -16.68
CA GLU A 84 7.44 1.55 -16.50
C GLU A 84 6.31 2.55 -16.19
N ASP A 85 6.05 2.76 -14.90
CA ASP A 85 5.07 3.73 -14.40
C ASP A 85 5.50 5.17 -14.75
N GLU A 86 5.14 5.62 -15.96
CA GLU A 86 5.38 6.99 -16.44
C GLU A 86 4.82 7.99 -15.41
N LEU A 87 5.73 8.60 -14.63
CA LEU A 87 5.42 9.71 -13.74
C LEU A 87 5.28 11.00 -14.54
N THR A 88 4.18 11.07 -15.30
CA THR A 88 3.83 12.24 -16.09
C THR A 88 3.75 13.49 -15.20
N PRO A 89 4.10 14.69 -15.72
CA PRO A 89 4.06 15.93 -14.92
C PRO A 89 2.69 16.25 -14.29
N GLU A 90 1.60 15.68 -14.81
CA GLU A 90 0.26 15.79 -14.22
C GLU A 90 0.11 15.01 -12.90
N LYS A 91 0.69 13.79 -12.79
CA LYS A 91 0.69 12.99 -11.54
C LYS A 91 1.36 13.77 -10.40
N LEU A 92 2.50 14.41 -10.66
CA LEU A 92 3.24 15.20 -9.66
C LEU A 92 2.48 16.46 -9.19
N LEU A 93 1.75 17.12 -10.11
CA LEU A 93 0.92 18.28 -9.78
C LEU A 93 -0.29 17.90 -8.92
N ALA A 94 -0.94 16.77 -9.21
CA ALA A 94 -2.06 16.26 -8.42
C ALA A 94 -1.65 15.95 -6.97
N GLN A 95 -0.45 15.36 -6.77
CA GLN A 95 0.07 15.02 -5.45
C GLN A 95 0.36 16.25 -4.57
N LEU A 96 0.69 17.40 -5.19
CA LEU A 96 0.88 18.68 -4.48
C LEU A 96 -0.43 19.42 -4.15
N GLU A 97 -1.50 19.24 -4.94
CA GLU A 97 -2.82 19.82 -4.60
C GLU A 97 -3.54 19.06 -3.46
N LEU A 98 -3.21 17.78 -3.25
CA LEU A 98 -3.75 16.97 -2.15
C LEU A 98 -3.28 17.42 -0.76
N GLY A 99 -2.08 18.02 -0.64
CA GLY A 99 -1.49 18.44 0.63
C GLY A 99 -2.13 19.66 1.31
N ASN A 100 -3.23 20.21 0.77
CA ASN A 100 -3.82 21.48 1.25
C ASN A 100 -5.30 21.35 1.71
N LYS A 101 -5.68 20.16 2.20
CA LYS A 101 -7.03 19.87 2.77
C LYS A 101 -6.96 19.07 4.07
N GLU A 102 -6.44 19.68 5.14
CA GLU A 102 -6.75 19.22 6.51
C GLU A 102 -6.53 20.33 7.53
N SER A 103 -7.61 21.03 7.91
CA SER A 103 -7.87 21.65 9.23
C SER A 103 -9.03 22.68 9.20
N GLU A 104 -10.22 22.19 9.54
CA GLU A 104 -11.24 22.90 10.32
C GLU A 104 -11.45 22.07 11.62
N PRO A 105 -12.08 22.54 12.73
CA PRO A 105 -13.12 23.59 12.80
C PRO A 105 -13.12 24.51 14.07
N LYS A 106 -14.20 25.30 14.19
CA LYS A 106 -14.79 26.00 15.37
C LYS A 106 -14.32 27.43 15.69
N ALA A 107 -15.10 28.31 16.34
CA ALA A 107 -16.57 28.56 16.38
C ALA A 107 -16.87 29.76 17.32
N SER A 108 -17.58 30.79 16.85
CA SER A 108 -18.34 31.81 17.62
C SER A 108 -18.92 32.82 16.62
N GLU A 109 -20.24 32.98 16.45
CA GLU A 109 -21.30 33.55 17.31
C GLU A 109 -21.61 35.03 17.04
N ILE A 110 -22.80 35.23 16.43
CA ILE A 110 -23.82 36.25 16.74
C ILE A 110 -23.40 37.74 16.72
N THR A 111 -23.95 38.49 15.74
CA THR A 111 -24.82 39.64 16.08
C THR A 111 -25.79 39.96 14.94
N GLU A 112 -27.08 39.99 15.25
CA GLU A 112 -28.14 40.48 14.36
C GLU A 112 -28.24 42.01 14.44
N LYS A 113 -28.62 42.64 13.32
CA LYS A 113 -29.39 43.89 13.31
C LYS A 113 -30.08 44.16 11.96
N GLU A 114 -31.39 43.96 11.97
CA GLU A 114 -32.41 44.72 11.22
C GLU A 114 -32.16 46.24 11.35
N ILE A 115 -32.64 47.20 10.53
CA ILE A 115 -33.62 47.27 9.42
C ILE A 115 -33.18 48.49 8.54
N ASN A 116 -33.63 48.83 7.31
CA ASN A 116 -34.96 48.82 6.69
C ASN A 116 -34.92 48.79 5.12
N THR A 117 -36.06 49.09 4.50
CA THR A 117 -36.39 49.36 3.08
C THR A 117 -35.77 50.61 2.43
N GLU A 118 -35.58 50.57 1.10
CA GLU A 118 -36.24 51.55 0.19
C GLU A 118 -36.38 51.00 -1.24
N GLU A 119 -37.30 51.57 -2.03
CA GLU A 119 -37.77 51.03 -3.31
C GLU A 119 -36.86 51.38 -4.50
N GLY A 120 -36.78 50.47 -5.49
CA GLY A 120 -35.99 50.69 -6.71
C GLY A 120 -36.45 49.79 -7.86
N SER A 121 -37.28 50.33 -8.74
CA SER A 121 -37.76 49.64 -9.94
C SER A 121 -36.61 49.36 -10.92
N GLY A 122 -36.28 48.08 -11.12
CA GLY A 122 -35.15 47.70 -11.99
C GLY A 122 -35.19 46.24 -12.41
N SER A 123 -35.59 45.98 -13.66
CA SER A 123 -35.71 44.64 -14.25
C SER A 123 -34.35 43.96 -14.49
N GLN A 124 -33.75 43.38 -13.44
CA GLN A 124 -32.50 42.61 -13.56
C GLN A 124 -32.73 41.09 -13.62
N LYS A 125 -32.37 40.53 -14.79
CA LYS A 125 -32.51 39.09 -15.13
C LYS A 125 -31.82 38.19 -14.10
N LYS A 126 -32.54 37.17 -13.61
CA LYS A 126 -32.08 36.16 -12.62
C LYS A 126 -30.78 35.43 -13.05
N LYS A 127 -29.61 35.99 -12.73
CA LYS A 127 -28.29 35.33 -12.92
C LYS A 127 -27.93 34.30 -11.82
N ARG A 128 -28.91 33.74 -11.09
CA ARG A 128 -28.68 32.94 -9.86
C ARG A 128 -28.86 31.40 -10.00
N ASN A 129 -29.03 30.85 -11.20
CA ASN A 129 -29.27 29.39 -11.35
C ASN A 129 -28.08 28.57 -11.90
N ARG A 130 -27.24 29.12 -12.80
CA ARG A 130 -26.20 28.33 -13.50
C ARG A 130 -25.10 27.72 -12.61
N ARG A 131 -24.86 28.28 -11.40
CA ARG A 131 -23.94 27.66 -10.41
C ARG A 131 -24.61 26.53 -9.62
N LYS A 132 -25.89 26.69 -9.23
CA LYS A 132 -26.66 25.65 -8.53
C LYS A 132 -26.90 24.43 -9.41
N GLU A 133 -27.17 24.67 -10.69
CA GLU A 133 -27.32 23.64 -11.72
C GLU A 133 -26.03 22.82 -11.93
N LYS A 134 -24.86 23.47 -12.04
CA LYS A 134 -23.56 22.76 -12.09
C LYS A 134 -23.22 21.98 -10.81
N LEU A 135 -23.65 22.47 -9.64
CA LEU A 135 -23.46 21.75 -8.38
C LEU A 135 -24.36 20.50 -8.34
N ALA A 136 -25.63 20.64 -8.72
CA ALA A 136 -26.58 19.53 -8.81
C ALA A 136 -26.17 18.48 -9.86
N GLN A 137 -25.56 18.91 -10.99
CA GLN A 137 -24.98 17.99 -11.98
C GLN A 137 -23.84 17.17 -11.39
N ARG A 138 -22.87 17.80 -10.71
CA ARG A 138 -21.78 17.09 -10.02
C ARG A 138 -22.27 16.19 -8.89
N GLU A 139 -23.29 16.62 -8.14
CA GLU A 139 -23.87 15.80 -7.07
C GLU A 139 -24.62 14.58 -7.63
N ALA A 140 -25.33 14.74 -8.76
CA ALA A 140 -25.98 13.63 -9.47
C ALA A 140 -24.96 12.67 -10.09
N GLU A 141 -23.86 13.19 -10.63
CA GLU A 141 -22.74 12.41 -11.18
C GLU A 141 -22.02 11.62 -10.08
N MET A 142 -21.66 12.27 -8.97
CA MET A 142 -21.12 11.61 -7.77
C MET A 142 -22.08 10.55 -7.21
N LYS A 143 -23.39 10.82 -7.17
CA LYS A 143 -24.40 9.83 -6.74
C LYS A 143 -24.54 8.68 -7.73
N ARG A 144 -24.32 8.91 -9.03
CA ARG A 144 -24.32 7.84 -10.03
C ARG A 144 -23.07 6.96 -9.87
N ILE A 145 -21.88 7.56 -9.77
CA ILE A 145 -20.61 6.86 -9.51
C ILE A 145 -20.67 6.10 -8.17
N GLN A 146 -21.21 6.70 -7.12
CA GLN A 146 -21.37 6.02 -5.82
C GLN A 146 -22.38 4.86 -5.89
N LYS A 147 -23.42 4.97 -6.72
CA LYS A 147 -24.39 3.89 -6.94
C LYS A 147 -23.76 2.76 -7.76
N GLU A 148 -23.05 3.10 -8.83
CA GLU A 148 -22.30 2.19 -9.71
C GLU A 148 -21.24 1.43 -8.91
N ALA A 149 -20.39 2.13 -8.15
CA ALA A 149 -19.43 1.52 -7.22
C ALA A 149 -20.09 0.67 -6.11
N ARG A 150 -21.32 0.99 -5.67
CA ARG A 150 -22.07 0.18 -4.71
C ARG A 150 -22.68 -1.08 -5.35
N GLU A 151 -23.07 -1.00 -6.62
CA GLU A 151 -23.55 -2.14 -7.40
C GLU A 151 -22.38 -3.07 -7.76
N GLU A 152 -21.21 -2.54 -8.08
CA GLU A 152 -19.95 -3.28 -8.23
C GLU A 152 -19.49 -3.92 -6.91
N GLN A 153 -19.53 -3.20 -5.79
CA GLN A 153 -19.25 -3.77 -4.46
C GLN A 153 -20.26 -4.85 -4.06
N GLY A 154 -21.54 -4.71 -4.47
CA GLY A 154 -22.59 -5.69 -4.21
C GLY A 154 -22.48 -6.96 -5.07
N GLN A 155 -21.73 -6.93 -6.17
CA GLN A 155 -21.46 -8.10 -7.03
C GLN A 155 -20.20 -8.87 -6.62
N LYS A 156 -19.29 -8.28 -5.85
CA LYS A 156 -18.18 -9.03 -5.26
C LYS A 156 -18.74 -10.00 -4.21
N PRO A 157 -18.47 -11.32 -4.30
CA PRO A 157 -18.87 -12.24 -3.25
C PRO A 157 -18.20 -11.81 -1.95
N ASP A 158 -18.94 -11.86 -0.84
CA ASP A 158 -18.43 -11.52 0.48
C ASP A 158 -17.46 -12.61 0.96
N LEU A 159 -16.20 -12.49 0.54
CA LEU A 159 -15.11 -13.41 0.82
C LEU A 159 -14.97 -13.66 2.33
N ARG A 160 -15.19 -12.63 3.14
CA ARG A 160 -15.20 -12.69 4.61
C ARG A 160 -16.34 -13.57 5.13
N SER A 161 -17.57 -13.38 4.66
CA SER A 161 -18.69 -14.23 5.05
C SER A 161 -18.58 -15.67 4.53
N ILE A 162 -17.84 -15.90 3.44
CA ILE A 162 -17.55 -17.25 2.93
C ILE A 162 -16.48 -17.91 3.81
N GLU A 163 -15.37 -17.23 4.07
CA GLU A 163 -14.28 -17.69 4.94
C GLU A 163 -14.78 -18.05 6.34
N LEU A 164 -15.54 -17.17 6.99
CA LEU A 164 -16.10 -17.41 8.33
C LEU A 164 -17.03 -18.64 8.38
N LYS A 165 -17.76 -18.95 7.30
CA LYS A 165 -18.60 -20.15 7.21
C LYS A 165 -17.75 -21.39 7.00
N ASN A 166 -16.86 -21.38 6.01
CA ASN A 166 -15.97 -22.51 5.72
C ASN A 166 -15.14 -22.91 6.96
N ILE A 167 -14.57 -21.93 7.65
CA ILE A 167 -13.82 -22.16 8.90
C ILE A 167 -14.71 -22.71 10.00
N LYS A 168 -15.94 -22.20 10.15
CA LYS A 168 -16.88 -22.74 11.14
C LYS A 168 -17.24 -24.19 10.84
N ASP A 169 -17.58 -24.51 9.60
CA ASP A 169 -17.92 -25.87 9.18
C ASP A 169 -16.72 -26.83 9.40
N LEU A 170 -15.48 -26.37 9.17
CA LEU A 170 -14.26 -27.12 9.49
C LEU A 170 -14.08 -27.33 11.01
N CYS A 171 -14.36 -26.32 11.83
CA CYS A 171 -14.30 -26.43 13.29
C CYS A 171 -15.33 -27.44 13.84
N ASP A 172 -16.56 -27.40 13.31
CA ASP A 172 -17.64 -28.33 13.65
C ASP A 172 -17.27 -29.79 13.26
N ILE A 173 -16.60 -29.99 12.12
CA ILE A 173 -16.10 -31.31 11.66
C ILE A 173 -14.95 -31.83 12.54
N GLN A 174 -14.04 -30.96 12.99
CA GLN A 174 -12.86 -31.35 13.78
C GLN A 174 -13.10 -31.35 15.29
N HIS A 175 -14.31 -31.01 15.74
CA HIS A 175 -14.68 -30.88 17.16
C HIS A 175 -13.76 -29.92 17.93
N VAL A 176 -13.52 -28.74 17.35
CA VAL A 176 -12.72 -27.66 17.95
C VAL A 176 -13.52 -26.36 18.07
N VAL A 177 -13.22 -25.57 19.10
CA VAL A 177 -13.82 -24.25 19.35
C VAL A 177 -12.77 -23.17 19.09
N GLN A 178 -13.18 -22.10 18.41
CA GLN A 178 -12.32 -20.94 18.16
C GLN A 178 -12.17 -20.10 19.42
N TYR A 179 -10.94 -19.72 19.73
CA TYR A 179 -10.61 -18.74 20.75
C TYR A 179 -10.08 -17.46 20.09
N ASP A 180 -10.80 -16.36 20.30
CA ASP A 180 -10.53 -15.07 19.68
C ASP A 180 -9.30 -14.40 20.29
N ILE A 181 -8.29 -14.18 19.45
CA ILE A 181 -7.05 -13.46 19.74
C ILE A 181 -7.19 -12.00 19.28
N THR A 182 -6.53 -11.07 19.97
CA THR A 182 -6.48 -9.66 19.57
C THR A 182 -5.92 -9.53 18.14
N PRO A 183 -6.60 -8.80 17.23
CA PRO A 183 -6.10 -8.58 15.87
C PRO A 183 -5.00 -7.50 15.87
N ASP A 184 -3.80 -7.93 16.28
CA ASP A 184 -2.57 -7.14 16.26
C ASP A 184 -1.43 -7.89 15.54
N GLY A 185 -0.28 -7.24 15.40
CA GLY A 185 0.91 -7.85 14.79
C GLY A 185 1.57 -8.95 15.64
N HIS A 186 0.99 -9.32 16.78
CA HIS A 186 1.43 -10.43 17.62
C HIS A 186 0.46 -11.62 17.59
N CYS A 187 -0.65 -11.57 16.84
CA CYS A 187 -1.70 -12.59 16.82
C CYS A 187 -1.17 -14.03 16.70
N LEU A 188 -0.26 -14.32 15.77
CA LEU A 188 0.37 -15.65 15.63
C LEU A 188 1.07 -16.13 16.91
N PHE A 189 1.87 -15.26 17.52
CA PHE A 189 2.60 -15.61 18.74
C PHE A 189 1.66 -15.72 19.94
N ALA A 190 0.59 -14.93 19.98
CA ALA A 190 -0.44 -15.00 21.01
C ALA A 190 -1.27 -16.28 20.88
N SER A 191 -1.64 -16.70 19.67
CA SER A 191 -2.36 -17.95 19.42
C SER A 191 -1.51 -19.17 19.76
N ILE A 192 -0.21 -19.16 19.47
CA ILE A 192 0.71 -20.23 19.88
C ILE A 192 0.94 -20.23 21.40
N ALA A 193 1.12 -19.07 22.04
CA ALA A 193 1.28 -18.99 23.50
C ALA A 193 0.08 -19.60 24.25
N ASP A 194 -1.14 -19.32 23.76
CA ASP A 194 -2.38 -19.88 24.30
C ASP A 194 -2.44 -21.41 24.11
N GLN A 195 -2.12 -21.92 22.92
CA GLN A 195 -2.04 -23.37 22.67
C GLN A 195 -1.00 -24.08 23.55
N LEU A 196 0.21 -23.52 23.69
CA LEU A 196 1.27 -24.06 24.56
C LEU A 196 0.82 -24.11 26.03
N LYS A 197 0.15 -23.05 26.49
CA LYS A 197 -0.39 -22.96 27.86
C LYS A 197 -1.44 -24.03 28.13
N ILE A 198 -2.35 -24.27 27.18
CA ILE A 198 -3.46 -25.21 27.33
C ILE A 198 -2.99 -26.66 27.19
N ARG A 199 -2.17 -26.96 26.18
CA ARG A 199 -1.81 -28.34 25.83
C ARG A 199 -0.56 -28.87 26.54
N GLN A 200 0.36 -27.98 26.95
CA GLN A 200 1.63 -28.36 27.59
C GLN A 200 1.81 -27.76 28.98
N GLY A 201 0.96 -26.82 29.40
CA GLY A 201 1.13 -26.08 30.65
C GLY A 201 2.25 -25.04 30.62
N THR A 202 2.82 -24.76 29.46
CA THR A 202 3.98 -23.86 29.30
C THR A 202 3.51 -22.43 29.08
N ASP A 203 3.59 -21.59 30.12
CA ASP A 203 3.21 -20.17 30.04
C ASP A 203 4.38 -19.34 29.46
N VAL A 204 4.41 -19.19 28.13
CA VAL A 204 5.49 -18.46 27.41
C VAL A 204 5.00 -17.08 26.98
N GLY A 205 5.79 -16.03 27.26
CA GLY A 205 5.46 -14.69 26.79
C GLY A 205 5.72 -14.49 25.29
N ILE A 206 4.91 -13.66 24.62
CA ILE A 206 5.06 -13.31 23.19
C ILE A 206 6.51 -12.92 22.83
N LYS A 207 7.19 -12.13 23.68
CA LYS A 207 8.59 -11.72 23.45
C LYS A 207 9.57 -12.91 23.54
N GLN A 208 9.30 -13.89 24.40
CA GLN A 208 10.11 -15.11 24.49
C GLN A 208 9.88 -15.97 23.25
N LEU A 209 8.64 -16.17 22.79
CA LEU A 209 8.37 -16.92 21.55
C LEU A 209 9.02 -16.26 20.32
N ARG A 210 8.93 -14.94 20.18
CA ARG A 210 9.63 -14.19 19.12
C ARG A 210 11.12 -14.43 19.15
N LYS A 211 11.73 -14.31 20.34
CA LYS A 211 13.15 -14.58 20.51
C LYS A 211 13.50 -16.04 20.17
N SER A 212 12.75 -17.02 20.67
CA SER A 212 12.99 -18.44 20.40
C SER A 212 12.89 -18.79 18.91
N ALA A 213 11.93 -18.21 18.18
CA ALA A 213 11.85 -18.34 16.73
C ALA A 213 13.07 -17.72 16.05
N ALA A 214 13.44 -16.50 16.44
CA ALA A 214 14.56 -15.75 15.89
C ALA A 214 15.92 -16.45 16.14
N ASP A 215 16.16 -16.94 17.36
CA ASP A 215 17.34 -17.73 17.73
C ASP A 215 17.42 -19.02 16.90
N TYR A 216 16.31 -19.77 16.74
CA TYR A 216 16.28 -21.01 15.94
C TYR A 216 16.55 -20.78 14.45
N ILE A 217 15.95 -19.73 13.88
CA ILE A 217 16.16 -19.32 12.47
C ILE A 217 17.64 -18.95 12.24
N LYS A 218 18.26 -18.30 13.22
CA LYS A 218 19.68 -17.94 13.17
C LYS A 218 20.63 -19.15 13.30
N GLU A 219 20.23 -20.18 14.04
CA GLU A 219 21.01 -21.41 14.18
C GLU A 219 20.94 -22.33 12.95
N HIS A 220 19.87 -22.25 12.14
CA HIS A 220 19.63 -23.13 10.97
C HIS A 220 19.46 -22.33 9.67
N PRO A 221 20.43 -21.48 9.28
CA PRO A 221 20.26 -20.53 8.18
C PRO A 221 19.95 -21.18 6.83
N ASP A 222 20.47 -22.39 6.58
CA ASP A 222 20.30 -23.10 5.30
C ASP A 222 18.83 -23.52 5.05
N ASP A 223 18.08 -23.87 6.10
CA ASP A 223 16.67 -24.27 6.02
C ASP A 223 15.75 -23.06 5.76
N PHE A 224 16.14 -21.87 6.22
CA PHE A 224 15.33 -20.65 6.17
C PHE A 224 15.72 -19.68 5.04
N THR A 225 16.96 -19.77 4.54
CA THR A 225 17.49 -18.98 3.42
C THR A 225 16.57 -18.93 2.19
N PRO A 226 16.00 -20.05 1.70
CA PRO A 226 15.14 -20.04 0.51
C PRO A 226 13.90 -19.15 0.64
N PHE A 227 13.38 -18.98 1.86
CA PHE A 227 12.18 -18.19 2.15
C PHE A 227 12.48 -16.70 2.42
N LEU A 228 13.76 -16.33 2.47
CA LEU A 228 14.23 -14.95 2.65
C LEU A 228 14.64 -14.29 1.31
N PHE A 229 14.46 -14.99 0.19
CA PHE A 229 14.53 -14.38 -1.12
C PHE A 229 13.37 -13.39 -1.31
N ASP A 230 13.68 -12.20 -1.82
CA ASP A 230 12.73 -11.14 -2.09
C ASP A 230 12.71 -10.91 -3.61
N GLU A 231 11.58 -11.27 -4.23
CA GLU A 231 11.39 -11.27 -5.69
C GLU A 231 11.42 -9.84 -6.27
N GLU A 232 10.88 -8.84 -5.57
CA GLU A 232 10.87 -7.44 -6.01
C GLU A 232 12.28 -6.84 -6.09
N THR A 233 13.13 -7.16 -5.12
CA THR A 233 14.52 -6.67 -5.05
C THR A 233 15.53 -7.60 -5.70
N MET A 234 15.10 -8.77 -6.18
CA MET A 234 15.96 -9.87 -6.67
C MET A 234 17.11 -10.19 -5.70
N SER A 235 16.87 -10.05 -4.40
CA SER A 235 17.92 -10.07 -3.37
C SER A 235 17.54 -10.95 -2.19
N LEU A 236 18.55 -11.54 -1.53
CA LEU A 236 18.34 -12.30 -0.32
C LEU A 236 18.35 -11.37 0.89
N LYS A 237 17.23 -11.31 1.63
CA LYS A 237 17.16 -10.59 2.90
C LYS A 237 18.17 -11.18 3.90
N ASN A 238 18.90 -10.29 4.57
CA ASN A 238 19.88 -10.72 5.54
C ASN A 238 19.19 -11.34 6.78
N ILE A 239 19.59 -12.57 7.13
CA ILE A 239 19.01 -13.32 8.26
C ILE A 239 19.11 -12.53 9.56
N ASP A 240 20.25 -11.90 9.86
CA ASP A 240 20.42 -11.11 11.09
C ASP A 240 19.49 -9.90 11.13
N GLU A 241 19.23 -9.25 9.99
CA GLU A 241 18.28 -8.13 9.92
C GLU A 241 16.84 -8.61 10.13
N TYR A 242 16.47 -9.74 9.54
CA TYR A 242 15.15 -10.35 9.71
C TYR A 242 14.91 -10.81 11.15
N VAL A 243 15.83 -11.59 11.72
CA VAL A 243 15.85 -12.04 13.13
C VAL A 243 15.75 -10.86 14.10
N ASN A 244 16.48 -9.78 13.84
CA ASN A 244 16.41 -8.55 14.64
C ASN A 244 15.04 -7.85 14.55
N LYS A 245 14.44 -7.76 13.35
CA LYS A 245 13.06 -7.25 13.18
C LYS A 245 12.06 -8.15 13.91
N LEU A 246 12.23 -9.47 13.86
CA LEU A 246 11.33 -10.45 14.47
C LEU A 246 11.29 -10.35 15.99
N GLU A 247 12.46 -10.21 16.63
CA GLU A 247 12.58 -10.04 18.08
C GLU A 247 12.09 -8.67 18.58
N ASN A 248 12.43 -7.59 17.85
CA ASN A 248 12.28 -6.21 18.36
C ASN A 248 11.07 -5.44 17.83
N THR A 249 10.30 -5.98 16.88
CA THR A 249 9.12 -5.31 16.31
C THR A 249 7.85 -6.17 16.39
N ALA A 250 6.71 -5.57 16.08
CA ALA A 250 5.44 -6.28 15.90
C ALA A 250 5.24 -6.73 14.43
N MET A 251 6.30 -7.12 13.72
CA MET A 251 6.15 -7.69 12.38
C MET A 251 5.29 -8.95 12.43
N TRP A 252 4.41 -9.11 11.46
CA TRP A 252 3.59 -10.32 11.33
C TRP A 252 4.52 -11.51 11.08
N GLY A 253 4.23 -12.63 11.73
CA GLY A 253 4.87 -13.90 11.43
C GLY A 253 3.99 -14.75 10.53
N GLY A 254 4.59 -15.69 9.82
CA GLY A 254 3.90 -16.65 8.96
C GLY A 254 4.51 -18.04 9.10
N ASP A 255 4.52 -18.78 7.99
CA ASP A 255 4.95 -20.18 7.95
C ASP A 255 6.40 -20.38 8.46
N LEU A 256 7.28 -19.38 8.30
CA LEU A 256 8.67 -19.43 8.78
C LEU A 256 8.75 -19.50 10.31
N GLU A 257 8.04 -18.61 11.00
CA GLU A 257 7.91 -18.59 12.46
C GLU A 257 7.25 -19.86 12.97
N ILE A 258 6.20 -20.34 12.29
CA ILE A 258 5.48 -21.56 12.69
C ILE A 258 6.43 -22.76 12.60
N LEU A 259 7.21 -22.87 11.52
CA LEU A 259 8.20 -23.93 11.36
C LEU A 259 9.24 -23.87 12.47
N ALA A 260 9.84 -22.70 12.72
CA ALA A 260 10.83 -22.52 13.77
C ALA A 260 10.28 -22.89 15.16
N ILE A 261 9.09 -22.39 15.53
CA ILE A 261 8.47 -22.66 16.83
C ILE A 261 8.07 -24.14 16.96
N SER A 262 7.55 -24.77 15.90
CA SER A 262 7.20 -26.19 15.89
C SER A 262 8.40 -27.09 16.22
N LYS A 263 9.61 -26.68 15.79
CA LYS A 263 10.88 -27.35 16.10
C LYS A 263 11.39 -27.04 17.50
N VAL A 264 11.36 -25.78 17.94
CA VAL A 264 11.83 -25.37 19.29
C VAL A 264 11.06 -26.09 20.39
N PHE A 265 9.74 -26.22 20.26
CA PHE A 265 8.89 -26.88 21.25
C PHE A 265 8.65 -28.37 20.94
N ASP A 266 9.31 -28.94 19.94
CA ASP A 266 9.10 -30.30 19.41
C ASP A 266 7.62 -30.71 19.34
N SER A 267 6.80 -29.82 18.80
CA SER A 267 5.34 -29.92 18.78
C SER A 267 4.83 -29.86 17.35
N PRO A 268 3.96 -30.78 16.92
CA PRO A 268 3.22 -30.60 15.67
C PRO A 268 2.39 -29.32 15.76
N ILE A 269 2.33 -28.54 14.68
CA ILE A 269 1.42 -27.40 14.57
C ILE A 269 0.55 -27.60 13.33
N SER A 270 -0.77 -27.51 13.51
CA SER A 270 -1.72 -27.48 12.40
C SER A 270 -2.42 -26.13 12.28
N VAL A 271 -2.50 -25.62 11.05
CA VAL A 271 -3.16 -24.34 10.72
C VAL A 271 -4.32 -24.61 9.77
N MET A 272 -5.54 -24.42 10.27
CA MET A 272 -6.77 -24.53 9.48
C MET A 272 -7.02 -23.23 8.70
N MET A 273 -7.47 -23.36 7.46
CA MET A 273 -7.54 -22.26 6.50
C MET A 273 -8.73 -22.45 5.56
N SER A 274 -9.39 -21.36 5.16
CA SER A 274 -10.53 -21.45 4.24
C SER A 274 -10.08 -21.82 2.82
N GLY A 275 -10.75 -22.80 2.20
CA GLY A 275 -10.58 -23.12 0.78
C GLY A 275 -9.28 -23.84 0.40
N ARG A 276 -8.39 -24.14 1.36
CA ARG A 276 -7.15 -24.91 1.16
C ARG A 276 -7.00 -26.00 2.23
N ALA A 277 -6.13 -26.98 1.98
CA ALA A 277 -5.79 -27.98 2.98
C ALA A 277 -5.16 -27.32 4.22
N ALA A 278 -5.31 -27.93 5.39
CA ALA A 278 -4.62 -27.48 6.59
C ALA A 278 -3.09 -27.63 6.40
N LEU A 279 -2.34 -26.64 6.85
CA LEU A 279 -0.89 -26.71 6.90
C LEU A 279 -0.51 -27.51 8.14
N HIS A 280 0.32 -28.54 7.98
CA HIS A 280 0.87 -29.33 9.07
C HIS A 280 2.39 -29.15 9.12
N MET A 281 2.91 -28.79 10.28
CA MET A 281 4.34 -28.58 10.53
C MET A 281 4.81 -29.44 11.70
N ASN A 282 6.02 -29.98 11.57
CA ASN A 282 6.64 -30.90 12.53
C ASN A 282 5.74 -32.08 12.99
N GLU A 283 5.10 -32.79 12.04
CA GLU A 283 4.26 -33.96 12.33
C GLU A 283 4.95 -35.06 13.16
N ALA A 284 6.28 -35.11 13.14
CA ALA A 284 7.10 -36.05 13.92
C ALA A 284 7.37 -35.60 15.36
N GLY A 285 6.83 -34.45 15.80
CA GLY A 285 7.06 -33.89 17.13
C GLY A 285 6.49 -34.75 18.26
N SER A 286 7.21 -34.81 19.38
CA SER A 286 6.86 -35.67 20.53
C SER A 286 5.72 -35.10 21.40
N ASN A 287 5.50 -33.78 21.35
CA ASN A 287 4.54 -33.08 22.21
C ASN A 287 3.14 -32.99 21.56
N PRO A 288 2.09 -32.63 22.34
CA PRO A 288 0.73 -32.47 21.80
C PRO A 288 0.65 -31.44 20.67
N GLU A 289 -0.11 -31.78 19.63
CA GLU A 289 -0.39 -30.91 18.47
C GLU A 289 -1.02 -29.58 18.88
N LEU A 290 -0.43 -28.47 18.45
CA LEU A 290 -0.98 -27.12 18.61
C LEU A 290 -1.88 -26.80 17.41
N LYS A 291 -3.15 -26.46 17.66
CA LYS A 291 -4.14 -26.19 16.62
C LYS A 291 -4.41 -24.70 16.50
N LEU A 292 -4.27 -24.17 15.29
CA LEU A 292 -4.45 -22.76 14.94
C LEU A 292 -5.44 -22.64 13.77
N VAL A 293 -6.02 -21.45 13.63
CA VAL A 293 -6.79 -21.08 12.43
C VAL A 293 -6.31 -19.75 11.89
N TYR A 294 -6.14 -19.67 10.57
CA TYR A 294 -5.74 -18.47 9.85
C TYR A 294 -6.88 -17.94 8.99
N TYR A 295 -7.01 -16.62 8.97
CA TYR A 295 -7.96 -15.86 8.19
C TYR A 295 -7.22 -14.91 7.25
N GLN A 296 -7.60 -14.90 5.97
CA GLN A 296 -7.03 -14.00 4.97
C GLN A 296 -7.89 -12.73 4.78
N HIS A 297 -9.19 -12.81 5.04
CA HIS A 297 -10.17 -11.78 4.67
C HIS A 297 -11.14 -11.41 5.79
N ALA A 298 -11.21 -12.19 6.88
CA ALA A 298 -12.19 -11.98 7.93
C ALA A 298 -11.92 -10.75 8.83
N PHE A 299 -10.70 -10.23 8.84
CA PHE A 299 -10.29 -9.12 9.70
C PHE A 299 -9.97 -7.87 8.87
N GLY A 300 -10.40 -6.70 9.36
CA GLY A 300 -10.27 -5.43 8.63
C GLY A 300 -8.82 -4.93 8.47
N LEU A 301 -7.86 -5.56 9.14
CA LEU A 301 -6.43 -5.31 8.98
C LEU A 301 -5.77 -6.24 7.95
N GLY A 302 -6.47 -7.27 7.46
CA GLY A 302 -5.92 -8.31 6.59
C GLY A 302 -5.82 -9.65 7.29
N GLU A 303 -4.62 -10.23 7.29
CA GLU A 303 -4.33 -11.56 7.83
C GLU A 303 -4.45 -11.61 9.36
N HIS A 304 -4.91 -12.74 9.90
CA HIS A 304 -5.06 -12.94 11.34
C HIS A 304 -5.01 -14.41 11.75
N TYR A 305 -4.47 -14.69 12.94
CA TYR A 305 -4.41 -16.02 13.55
C TYR A 305 -5.21 -16.08 14.85
N ASN A 306 -6.08 -17.09 14.98
CA ASN A 306 -6.78 -17.45 16.22
C ASN A 306 -6.31 -18.83 16.73
N SER A 307 -6.54 -19.08 18.01
CA SER A 307 -6.25 -20.36 18.69
C SER A 307 -7.46 -21.31 18.58
N LEU A 308 -7.23 -22.62 18.54
CA LEU A 308 -8.29 -23.64 18.48
C LEU A 308 -8.24 -24.60 19.67
N HIS A 309 -9.24 -24.50 20.55
CA HIS A 309 -9.39 -25.36 21.71
C HIS A 309 -10.16 -26.63 21.33
N ASP A 310 -9.94 -27.74 22.02
CA ASP A 310 -10.79 -28.93 21.83
C ASP A 310 -12.16 -28.69 22.53
N ALA A 311 -13.25 -29.16 21.93
CA ALA A 311 -14.64 -28.84 22.31
C ALA A 311 -15.21 -29.63 23.51
#